data_AF-A0A925BG15-F1
#
_entry.id   AF-A0A925BG15-F1
#
_cell.length_a   1.000
_cell.length_b   1.000
_cell.length_c   1.000
_cell.angle_alpha   90.00
_cell.angle_beta   90.00
_cell.angle_gamma   90.00
#
_symmetry.space_group_name_H-M   'P 1'
#
loop_
_entity.id
_entity.type
_entity.pdbx_description
1 polymer ?
#
loop_
_entity_poly.entity_id
_entity_poly.type
_entity_poly.pdbx_seq_one_letter_code
_entity_poly.pdbx_strand_id
1 'polypeptide(L)'
;MENEDLGSSLKPRTSNLHIGLLTPDLSHAHGWAHHSLSLLEALNRASVKLTVIAAQNSPDIDGITVHKLLPNVTPADGNLLLNLALAAPRVRALLRDCDVIHTTIEPYAPLAAWVAGKRPLFITGHG
;
A
#
# COMPACT_ATOMS: atom_id res chain seq x y z
N MET A 1 35.62 -18.31 21.07
CA MET A 1 34.35 -17.85 21.65
C MET A 1 33.80 -16.82 20.69
N GLU A 2 33.25 -17.32 19.60
CA GLU A 2 32.59 -16.54 18.55
C GLU A 2 31.32 -15.90 19.12
N ASN A 3 31.20 -14.58 18.98
CA ASN A 3 29.92 -13.90 19.06
C ASN A 3 29.46 -13.75 17.61
N GLU A 4 28.51 -14.59 17.22
CA GLU A 4 27.84 -14.52 15.92
C GLU A 4 27.01 -13.24 15.86
N ASP A 5 27.47 -12.33 15.01
CA ASP A 5 26.81 -11.08 14.64
C ASP A 5 25.62 -11.38 13.71
N LEU A 6 24.50 -11.85 14.29
CA LEU A 6 23.26 -12.18 13.58
C LEU A 6 22.40 -10.94 13.22
N GLY A 7 22.98 -9.73 13.29
CA GLY A 7 22.26 -8.46 13.08
C GLY A 7 22.50 -7.77 11.73
N SER A 8 23.33 -8.31 10.83
CA SER A 8 23.83 -7.54 9.68
C SER A 8 23.67 -8.25 8.32
N SER A 9 22.47 -8.25 7.74
CA SER A 9 22.34 -8.36 6.27
C SER A 9 20.99 -7.91 5.70
N LEU A 10 20.48 -6.75 6.13
CA LEU A 10 19.62 -5.93 5.28
C LEU A 10 20.22 -4.54 5.18
N LYS A 11 21.43 -4.45 4.60
CA LYS A 11 21.85 -3.18 3.98
C LYS A 11 20.74 -2.80 3.01
N PRO A 12 20.18 -1.57 3.06
CA PRO A 12 19.31 -1.13 1.99
C PRO A 12 20.17 -1.14 0.73
N ARG A 13 20.00 -2.18 -0.09
CA ARG A 13 20.24 -1.99 -1.52
C ARG A 13 19.31 -0.83 -1.83
N THR A 14 19.85 0.26 -2.34
CA THR A 14 19.06 1.27 -3.04
C THR A 14 18.44 0.57 -4.23
N SER A 15 17.44 -0.26 -3.97
CA SER A 15 16.67 -0.94 -4.97
C SER A 15 15.94 0.19 -5.66
N ASN A 16 16.09 0.27 -6.97
CA ASN A 16 15.31 1.19 -7.79
C ASN A 16 13.83 0.75 -7.85
N LEU A 17 13.36 0.05 -6.81
CA LEU A 17 12.08 -0.61 -6.71
C LEU A 17 11.01 0.44 -6.44
N HIS A 18 10.01 0.47 -7.32
CA HIS A 18 8.85 1.31 -7.18
C HIS A 18 7.65 0.47 -6.76
N ILE A 19 7.20 0.67 -5.52
CA ILE A 19 6.05 -0.04 -4.95
C ILE A 19 4.78 0.80 -5.14
N GLY A 20 3.75 0.19 -5.72
CA GLY A 20 2.39 0.68 -5.71
C GLY A 20 1.65 0.14 -4.49
N LEU A 21 1.21 1.03 -3.59
CA LEU A 21 0.54 0.64 -2.34
C LEU A 21 -0.95 0.98 -2.41
N LEU A 22 -1.82 -0.02 -2.21
CA LEU A 22 -3.26 0.17 -1.98
C LEU A 22 -3.52 0.01 -0.48
N THR A 23 -4.08 1.04 0.16
CA THR A 23 -4.20 1.10 1.62
C THR A 23 -5.55 1.70 2.05
N PRO A 24 -6.13 1.31 3.20
CA PRO A 24 -7.21 2.06 3.83
C PRO A 24 -6.72 3.47 4.22
N ASP A 25 -7.51 4.21 5.00
CA ASP A 25 -7.03 5.48 5.53
C ASP A 25 -5.73 5.30 6.33
N LEU A 26 -4.90 6.33 6.27
CA LEU A 26 -3.60 6.36 6.95
C LEU A 26 -3.73 7.10 8.28
N SER A 27 -4.59 6.58 9.15
CA SER A 27 -4.84 7.13 10.48
C SER A 27 -4.47 6.15 11.60
N HIS A 28 -4.63 6.59 12.84
CA HIS A 28 -4.53 5.72 14.02
C HIS A 28 -5.90 5.21 14.50
N ALA A 29 -6.95 5.32 13.69
CA ALA A 29 -8.33 5.05 14.12
C ALA A 29 -8.62 3.56 14.33
N HIS A 30 -7.99 2.67 13.57
CA HIS A 30 -8.20 1.22 13.68
C HIS A 30 -6.95 0.43 13.26
N GLY A 31 -6.95 -0.88 13.53
CA GLY A 31 -5.78 -1.75 13.33
C GLY A 31 -5.22 -1.70 11.91
N TRP A 32 -6.07 -1.79 10.89
CA TRP A 32 -5.63 -1.70 9.49
C TRP A 32 -4.99 -0.34 9.14
N ALA A 33 -5.60 0.77 9.56
CA ALA A 33 -5.08 2.11 9.30
C ALA A 33 -3.72 2.31 9.99
N HIS A 34 -3.61 1.87 11.24
CA HIS A 34 -2.37 1.98 12.01
C HIS A 34 -1.24 1.13 11.43
N HIS A 35 -1.54 -0.13 11.06
CA HIS A 35 -0.57 -1.01 10.41
C HIS A 35 -0.10 -0.43 9.06
N SER A 36 -1.05 0.02 8.24
CA SER A 36 -0.77 0.67 6.96
C SER A 36 0.14 1.88 7.08
N LEU A 37 -0.15 2.78 8.04
CA LEU A 37 0.67 3.96 8.28
C LEU A 37 2.08 3.57 8.73
N SER A 38 2.19 2.65 9.68
CA SER A 38 3.48 2.17 10.20
C SER A 38 4.35 1.55 9.09
N LEU A 39 3.73 0.77 8.20
CA LEU A 39 4.39 0.18 7.04
C LEU A 39 4.84 1.26 6.04
N LEU A 40 3.95 2.21 5.73
CA LEU A 40 4.23 3.31 4.82
C LEU A 40 5.44 4.13 5.31
N GLU A 41 5.45 4.50 6.59
CA GLU A 41 6.55 5.23 7.19
C GLU A 41 7.86 4.45 7.17
N ALA A 42 7.83 3.14 7.44
CA ALA A 42 9.01 2.29 7.39
C ALA A 42 9.60 2.22 5.97
N LEU A 43 8.76 2.07 4.95
CA LEU A 43 9.18 2.06 3.54
C LEU A 43 9.74 3.43 3.11
N ASN A 44 9.11 4.51 3.55
CA ASN A 44 9.59 5.87 3.28
C ASN A 44 10.96 6.13 3.94
N ARG A 45 11.14 5.72 5.20
CA ARG A 45 12.45 5.79 5.90
C ARG A 45 13.53 4.96 5.20
N ALA A 46 13.16 3.85 4.59
CA ALA A 46 14.07 3.03 3.78
C ALA A 46 14.37 3.63 2.39
N SER A 47 13.84 4.83 2.07
CA SER A 47 14.00 5.51 0.78
C SER A 47 13.51 4.69 -0.43
N VAL A 48 12.49 3.84 -0.20
CA VAL A 48 11.83 3.12 -1.29
C VAL A 48 10.92 4.08 -2.05
N LYS A 49 10.88 3.98 -3.39
CA LYS A 49 9.97 4.80 -4.19
C LYS A 49 8.55 4.27 -4.08
N LEU A 50 7.60 5.13 -3.71
CA LEU A 50 6.21 4.75 -3.45
C LEU A 50 5.23 5.55 -4.31
N THR A 51 4.22 4.85 -4.84
CA THR A 51 2.95 5.49 -5.26
C THR A 51 1.86 4.97 -4.33
N VAL A 52 1.29 5.86 -3.51
CA VAL A 52 0.30 5.48 -2.48
C VAL A 52 -1.10 5.81 -2.97
N ILE A 53 -1.97 4.81 -3.03
CA ILE A 53 -3.39 4.95 -3.30
C ILE A 53 -4.16 4.59 -2.02
N ALA A 54 -4.77 5.58 -1.39
CA ALA A 54 -5.48 5.42 -0.12
C ALA A 54 -7.00 5.53 -0.27
N ALA A 55 -7.71 5.19 0.81
CA ALA A 55 -9.14 5.48 0.95
C ALA A 55 -9.42 6.99 0.88
N GLN A 56 -10.63 7.34 0.42
CA GLN A 56 -11.05 8.74 0.25
C GLN A 56 -11.01 9.55 1.55
N ASN A 57 -11.30 8.90 2.69
CA ASN A 57 -11.24 9.48 4.03
C ASN A 57 -9.82 9.59 4.61
N SER A 58 -8.77 9.18 3.87
CA SER A 58 -7.40 9.23 4.39
C SER A 58 -6.96 10.67 4.71
N PRO A 59 -6.30 10.92 5.85
CA PRO A 59 -5.59 12.17 6.07
C PRO A 59 -4.42 12.31 5.07
N ASP A 60 -3.93 13.54 4.91
CA ASP A 60 -2.66 13.79 4.24
C ASP A 60 -1.50 13.40 5.16
N ILE A 61 -0.41 12.93 4.57
CA ILE A 61 0.80 12.54 5.29
C ILE A 61 1.95 13.43 4.83
N ASP A 62 2.62 14.07 5.78
CA ASP A 62 3.71 15.00 5.49
C ASP A 62 4.84 14.29 4.72
N GLY A 63 5.24 14.89 3.60
CA GLY A 63 6.32 14.37 2.77
C GLY A 63 5.95 13.16 1.89
N ILE A 64 4.68 12.72 1.87
CA ILE A 64 4.23 11.60 1.03
C ILE A 64 3.03 12.02 0.20
N THR A 65 3.14 11.92 -1.13
CA THR A 65 2.00 12.13 -2.02
C THR A 65 1.05 10.94 -1.93
N VAL A 66 -0.18 11.18 -1.44
CA VAL A 66 -1.22 10.16 -1.29
C VAL A 66 -2.37 10.44 -2.26
N HIS A 67 -2.71 9.47 -3.11
CA HIS A 67 -3.85 9.54 -4.01
C HIS A 67 -5.09 8.91 -3.36
N LYS A 68 -6.01 9.73 -2.90
CA LYS A 68 -7.24 9.32 -2.19
C LYS A 68 -8.33 8.88 -3.18
N LEU A 69 -8.27 7.62 -3.64
CA LEU A 69 -9.13 7.10 -4.72
C LEU A 69 -9.93 5.86 -4.35
N LEU A 70 -9.57 5.18 -3.25
CA LEU A 70 -10.23 3.94 -2.88
C LEU A 70 -11.51 4.23 -2.06
N PRO A 71 -12.56 3.41 -2.22
CA PRO A 71 -13.73 3.48 -1.33
C PRO A 71 -13.33 3.23 0.12
N ASN A 72 -14.03 3.87 1.06
CA ASN A 72 -13.77 3.71 2.48
C ASN A 72 -14.17 2.29 2.92
N VAL A 73 -13.34 1.70 3.78
CA VAL A 73 -13.64 0.40 4.40
C VAL A 73 -14.15 0.55 5.83
N THR A 74 -13.91 1.70 6.46
CA THR A 74 -14.35 1.99 7.83
C THR A 74 -14.63 3.50 7.98
N PRO A 75 -15.91 3.92 8.10
CA PRO A 75 -17.11 3.12 7.84
C PRO A 75 -17.12 2.60 6.39
N ALA A 76 -17.69 1.41 6.17
CA ALA A 76 -17.70 0.79 4.86
C ALA A 76 -18.62 1.53 3.90
N ASP A 77 -18.10 1.90 2.73
CA ASP A 77 -18.94 2.40 1.64
C ASP A 77 -19.82 1.27 1.09
N GLY A 78 -21.07 1.59 0.75
CA GLY A 78 -21.94 0.66 0.02
C GLY A 78 -21.36 0.31 -1.36
N ASN A 79 -21.57 -0.92 -1.82
CA ASN A 79 -21.13 -1.41 -3.13
C ASN A 79 -19.61 -1.34 -3.37
N LEU A 80 -18.81 -1.73 -2.36
CA LEU A 80 -17.34 -1.73 -2.41
C LEU A 80 -16.76 -2.21 -3.74
N LEU A 81 -17.17 -3.39 -4.23
CA LEU A 81 -16.64 -3.97 -5.47
C LEU A 81 -16.92 -3.10 -6.71
N LEU A 82 -18.11 -2.48 -6.78
CA LEU A 82 -18.44 -1.58 -7.88
C LEU A 82 -17.58 -0.32 -7.82
N ASN A 83 -17.42 0.27 -6.64
CA ASN A 83 -16.59 1.46 -6.46
C ASN A 83 -15.12 1.19 -6.79
N LEU A 84 -14.61 0.00 -6.42
CA LEU A 84 -13.29 -0.46 -6.82
C LEU A 84 -13.18 -0.60 -8.34
N ALA A 85 -14.19 -1.17 -9.00
CA ALA A 85 -14.19 -1.31 -10.45
C ALA A 85 -14.19 0.06 -11.16
N LEU A 86 -14.93 1.04 -10.63
CA LEU A 86 -14.96 2.41 -11.14
C LEU A 86 -13.62 3.14 -10.93
N ALA A 87 -12.93 2.89 -9.82
CA ALA A 87 -11.60 3.46 -9.56
C ALA A 87 -10.49 2.82 -10.42
N ALA A 88 -10.70 1.61 -10.93
CA ALA A 88 -9.67 0.80 -11.56
C ALA A 88 -8.87 1.47 -12.69
N PRO A 89 -9.49 2.20 -13.65
CA PRO A 89 -8.72 2.83 -14.73
C PRO A 89 -7.70 3.86 -14.22
N ARG A 90 -8.11 4.69 -13.24
CA ARG A 90 -7.25 5.72 -12.66
C ARG A 90 -6.16 5.12 -11.78
N VAL A 91 -6.51 4.12 -10.98
CA VAL A 91 -5.54 3.36 -10.16
C VAL A 91 -4.52 2.68 -11.06
N ARG A 92 -4.96 2.03 -12.14
CA ARG A 92 -4.07 1.39 -13.12
C ARG A 92 -3.12 2.39 -13.78
N ALA A 93 -3.60 3.59 -14.14
CA ALA A 93 -2.77 4.62 -14.74
C ALA A 93 -1.67 5.13 -13.78
N LEU A 94 -2.03 5.42 -12.52
CA LEU A 94 -1.08 5.88 -11.50
C LEU A 94 -0.04 4.82 -11.13
N LEU A 95 -0.44 3.56 -11.15
CA LEU A 95 0.44 2.45 -10.80
C LEU A 95 1.21 1.90 -12.00
N ARG A 96 1.09 2.46 -13.21
CA ARG A 96 1.67 1.88 -14.44
C ARG A 96 3.17 1.64 -14.34
N ASP A 97 3.89 2.56 -13.71
CA ASP A 97 5.35 2.56 -13.64
C ASP A 97 5.87 1.90 -12.34
N CYS A 98 4.99 1.27 -11.56
CA CYS A 98 5.36 0.48 -10.38
C CYS A 98 5.76 -0.96 -10.77
N ASP A 99 6.83 -1.44 -10.16
CA ASP A 99 7.37 -2.80 -10.35
C ASP A 99 6.57 -3.86 -9.58
N VAL A 100 6.06 -3.47 -8.40
CA VAL A 100 5.35 -4.34 -7.47
C VAL A 100 4.09 -3.66 -6.97
N ILE A 101 3.03 -4.43 -6.76
CA ILE A 101 1.79 -3.95 -6.15
C ILE A 101 1.60 -4.63 -4.80
N HIS A 102 1.29 -3.84 -3.78
CA HIS A 102 0.96 -4.35 -2.44
C HIS A 102 -0.36 -3.75 -1.99
N THR A 103 -1.32 -4.60 -1.65
CA THR A 103 -2.49 -4.17 -0.87
C THR A 103 -2.28 -4.49 0.60
N THR A 104 -2.45 -3.49 1.45
CA THR A 104 -2.26 -3.62 2.89
C THR A 104 -3.50 -4.11 3.60
N ILE A 105 -4.58 -4.45 2.89
CA ILE A 105 -5.80 -5.08 3.41
C ILE A 105 -6.45 -5.96 2.34
N GLU A 106 -7.23 -6.94 2.77
CA GLU A 106 -7.94 -7.90 1.91
C GLU A 106 -9.07 -7.30 1.08
N PRO A 107 -9.88 -6.34 1.57
CA PRO A 107 -11.00 -5.78 0.79
C PRO A 107 -10.59 -5.16 -0.55
N TYR A 108 -9.33 -4.73 -0.70
CA TYR A 108 -8.79 -4.19 -1.94
C TYR A 108 -8.06 -5.23 -2.81
N ALA A 109 -7.93 -6.49 -2.36
CA ALA A 109 -7.29 -7.56 -3.12
C ALA A 109 -7.87 -7.77 -4.52
N PRO A 110 -9.20 -7.70 -4.77
CA PRO A 110 -9.74 -7.84 -6.12
C PRO A 110 -9.23 -6.76 -7.08
N LEU A 111 -9.21 -5.50 -6.63
CA LEU A 111 -8.68 -4.39 -7.42
C LEU A 111 -7.17 -4.56 -7.63
N ALA A 112 -6.43 -4.90 -6.56
CA ALA A 112 -4.98 -5.08 -6.60
C ALA A 112 -4.58 -6.17 -7.60
N ALA A 113 -5.27 -7.31 -7.59
CA ALA A 113 -5.07 -8.40 -8.54
C ALA A 113 -5.33 -7.97 -9.99
N TRP A 114 -6.42 -7.24 -10.21
CA TRP A 114 -6.75 -6.74 -11.55
C TRP A 114 -5.71 -5.74 -12.07
N VAL A 115 -5.32 -4.75 -11.26
CA VAL A 115 -4.37 -3.72 -11.70
C VAL A 115 -2.94 -4.25 -11.81
N ALA A 116 -2.53 -5.21 -10.96
CA ALA A 116 -1.19 -5.80 -11.00
C ALA A 116 -0.88 -6.47 -12.34
N GLY A 117 -1.86 -7.19 -12.92
CA GLY A 117 -1.66 -7.93 -14.15
C GLY A 117 -0.59 -9.00 -13.98
N LYS A 118 0.55 -8.87 -14.66
CA LYS A 118 1.68 -9.81 -14.56
C LYS A 118 2.72 -9.45 -13.50
N ARG A 119 2.56 -8.29 -12.84
CA ARG A 119 3.51 -7.80 -11.83
C ARG A 119 3.33 -8.55 -10.53
N PRO A 120 4.40 -8.75 -9.72
CA PRO A 120 4.26 -9.39 -8.43
C PRO A 120 3.27 -8.61 -7.55
N LEU A 121 2.41 -9.36 -6.87
CA LEU A 121 1.35 -8.86 -6.02
C LEU A 121 1.52 -9.41 -4.60
N PHE A 122 1.51 -8.51 -3.63
CA PHE A 122 1.46 -8.84 -2.21
C PHE A 122 0.12 -8.42 -1.63
N ILE A 123 -0.44 -9.26 -0.76
CA ILE A 123 -1.70 -9.02 -0.06
C ILE A 123 -1.43 -9.27 1.42
N THR A 124 -1.63 -8.26 2.26
CA THR A 124 -1.62 -8.46 3.71
C THR A 124 -3.00 -8.95 4.16
N GLY A 125 -3.05 -10.14 4.73
CA GLY A 125 -4.22 -10.70 5.40
C GLY A 125 -4.21 -10.37 6.89
N HIS A 126 -5.31 -9.80 7.39
CA HIS A 126 -5.60 -9.53 8.79
C HIS A 126 -6.66 -10.56 9.23
N GLY A 127 -6.19 -11.73 9.66
CA GLY A 127 -7.04 -12.80 10.23
C GLY A 127 -7.47 -12.52 11.66
#